data_AF-D8U332-F1
#
_entry.id   AF-D8U332-F1
#
_cell.length_a   1.000
_cell.length_b   1.000
_cell.length_c   1.000
_cell.angle_alpha   90.00
_cell.angle_beta   90.00
_cell.angle_gamma   90.00
#
_symmetry.space_group_name_H-M   'P 1'
#
loop_
_entity.id
_entity.type
_entity.pdbx_description
1 polymer ?
#
loop_
_entity_poly.entity_id
_entity_poly.type
_entity_poly.pdbx_seq_one_letter_code
_entity_poly.pdbx_strand_id
1 'polypeptide(L)'
;SSCWPSTWLSEDLPGARLLSVEYLAPVSAWEVRHVGESLPLEDNVSRVMSQLAAAGVGTGQRPVVFVAHSMGGLLVKEMLARSLDQAASGGPHAALAPSTRGIVFFGTPHFGNAIAAMGWKLRHV
;
A
#
# COMPACT_ATOMS: atom_id res chain seq x y z
N SER A 1 -8.23 13.34 3.09
CA SER A 1 -9.18 13.18 1.97
C SER A 1 -10.46 12.45 2.42
N SER A 2 -11.58 12.58 1.68
CA SER A 2 -12.80 11.78 1.91
C SER A 2 -12.71 10.42 1.21
N CYS A 3 -13.18 9.35 1.84
CA CYS A 3 -13.18 8.01 1.26
C CYS A 3 -14.35 7.89 0.27
N TRP A 4 -14.17 8.25 -1.00
CA TRP A 4 -15.25 8.30 -1.98
C TRP A 4 -16.13 7.02 -2.07
N PRO A 5 -15.61 5.78 -1.89
CA PRO A 5 -16.48 4.60 -1.92
C PRO A 5 -17.51 4.60 -0.79
N SER A 6 -17.28 5.34 0.31
CA SER A 6 -18.21 5.40 1.43
C SER A 6 -19.54 6.04 1.10
N THR A 7 -19.67 6.76 -0.02
CA THR A 7 -20.94 7.40 -0.40
C THR A 7 -21.99 6.40 -0.89
N TRP A 8 -21.59 5.19 -1.26
CA TRP A 8 -22.50 4.14 -1.74
C TRP A 8 -22.24 2.78 -1.06
N LEU A 9 -20.96 2.41 -0.87
CA LEU A 9 -20.60 1.09 -0.32
C LEU A 9 -20.95 0.95 1.17
N SER A 10 -21.16 2.06 1.87
CA SER A 10 -21.57 2.02 3.28
C SER A 10 -22.99 1.45 3.46
N GLU A 11 -23.85 1.54 2.44
CA GLU A 11 -25.19 0.95 2.45
C GLU A 11 -25.13 -0.57 2.29
N ASP A 12 -24.26 -1.07 1.41
CA ASP A 12 -24.07 -2.51 1.18
C ASP A 12 -23.29 -3.19 2.32
N LEU A 13 -22.40 -2.45 3.00
CA LEU A 13 -21.52 -2.95 4.06
C LEU A 13 -21.61 -2.10 5.34
N PRO A 14 -22.77 -2.05 6.03
CA PRO A 14 -23.00 -1.13 7.15
C PRO A 14 -22.13 -1.42 8.38
N GLY A 15 -21.61 -2.64 8.52
CA GLY A 15 -20.67 -3.03 9.58
C GLY A 15 -19.20 -2.79 9.25
N ALA A 16 -18.88 -2.39 8.01
CA ALA A 16 -17.51 -2.19 7.58
C ALA A 16 -17.04 -0.76 7.84
N ARG A 17 -15.81 -0.63 8.34
CA ARG A 17 -15.12 0.66 8.40
C ARG A 17 -14.38 0.90 7.10
N LEU A 18 -14.84 1.86 6.31
CA LEU A 18 -14.23 2.26 5.03
C LEU A 18 -13.18 3.35 5.28
N LEU A 19 -11.94 3.11 4.82
CA LEU A 19 -10.81 4.02 5.01
C LEU A 19 -10.13 4.29 3.67
N SER A 20 -9.73 5.55 3.45
CA SER A 20 -8.81 5.94 2.38
C SER A 20 -7.45 6.24 2.96
N VAL A 21 -6.40 5.74 2.32
CA VAL A 21 -5.00 5.98 2.72
C VAL A 21 -4.38 6.99 1.77
N GLU A 22 -3.81 8.05 2.33
CA GLU A 22 -3.16 9.11 1.57
C GLU A 22 -1.64 9.06 1.78
N TYR A 23 -0.91 8.95 0.68
CA TYR A 23 0.54 8.81 0.67
C TYR A 23 1.12 9.50 -0.57
N LEU A 24 2.42 9.79 -0.54
CA LEU A 24 3.07 10.51 -1.64
C LEU A 24 3.27 9.57 -2.82
N ALA A 25 2.50 9.72 -3.89
CA ALA A 25 2.68 8.96 -5.12
C ALA A 25 3.30 9.85 -6.20
N PRO A 26 4.56 9.60 -6.63
CA PRO A 26 5.11 10.28 -7.79
C PRO A 26 4.22 9.96 -9.00
N VAL A 27 3.74 10.99 -9.68
CA VAL A 27 2.76 10.86 -10.77
C VAL A 27 3.45 10.46 -12.07
N SER A 28 4.79 10.51 -12.11
CA SER A 28 5.56 10.39 -13.34
C SER A 28 6.99 9.89 -13.14
N ALA A 29 7.54 9.29 -14.20
CA ALA A 29 8.96 8.93 -14.25
C ALA A 29 9.90 10.17 -14.22
N TRP A 30 9.40 11.36 -14.55
CA TRP A 30 10.17 12.61 -14.51
C TRP A 30 10.35 13.12 -13.07
N GLU A 31 9.33 12.99 -12.22
CA GLU A 31 9.42 13.25 -10.78
C GLU A 31 10.33 12.21 -10.10
N VAL A 32 10.21 10.94 -10.47
CA VAL A 32 11.12 9.87 -9.98
C VAL A 32 12.59 10.17 -10.30
N ARG A 33 12.88 10.83 -11.43
CA ARG A 33 14.24 11.25 -11.83
C ARG A 33 14.77 12.49 -11.11
N HIS A 34 13.89 13.41 -10.67
CA HIS A 34 14.28 14.63 -9.96
C HIS A 34 14.39 14.43 -8.45
N VAL A 35 13.63 13.48 -7.89
CA VAL A 35 13.59 13.22 -6.44
C VAL A 35 14.79 12.40 -5.95
N GLY A 36 15.59 11.83 -6.87
CA GLY A 36 16.70 10.95 -6.50
C GLY A 36 16.18 9.59 -6.02
N GLU A 37 16.74 8.54 -6.61
CA GLU A 37 16.85 7.17 -6.08
C GLU A 37 15.78 6.69 -5.09
N SER A 38 14.82 5.88 -5.54
CA SER A 38 14.17 4.80 -4.76
C SER A 38 13.49 5.12 -3.39
N LEU A 39 13.51 6.36 -2.92
CA LEU A 39 13.11 6.83 -1.59
C LEU A 39 11.59 7.03 -1.34
N PRO A 40 10.67 7.09 -2.33
CA PRO A 40 9.25 7.29 -2.01
C PRO A 40 8.57 6.08 -1.36
N LEU A 41 8.92 4.84 -1.70
CA LEU A 41 8.10 3.68 -1.32
C LEU A 41 8.30 3.28 0.14
N GLU A 42 9.55 3.14 0.57
CA GLU A 42 9.94 2.71 1.92
C GLU A 42 9.41 3.65 3.01
N ASP A 43 9.56 4.96 2.79
CA ASP A 43 9.08 6.00 3.70
C ASP A 43 7.55 6.03 3.74
N ASN A 44 6.89 5.90 2.57
CA ASN A 44 5.44 5.79 2.52
C ASN A 44 4.95 4.53 3.23
N VAL A 45 5.62 3.38 3.09
CA VAL A 45 5.27 2.14 3.78
C VAL A 45 5.31 2.36 5.28
N SER A 46 6.43 2.84 5.82
CA SER A 46 6.58 3.07 7.27
C SER A 46 5.53 4.05 7.82
N ARG A 47 5.28 5.14 7.07
CA ARG A 47 4.28 6.16 7.43
C ARG A 47 2.86 5.59 7.40
N VAL A 48 2.50 4.89 6.33
CA VAL A 48 1.16 4.30 6.18
C VAL A 48 0.93 3.21 7.22
N MET A 49 1.89 2.32 7.48
CA MET A 49 1.76 1.29 8.52
C MET A 49 1.51 1.92 9.90
N SER A 50 2.21 3.02 10.21
CA SER A 50 1.99 3.78 11.43
C SER A 50 0.59 4.42 11.50
N GLN A 51 0.10 4.99 10.40
CA GLN A 51 -1.26 5.53 10.31
C GLN A 51 -2.33 4.44 10.46
N LEU A 52 -2.14 3.28 9.84
CA LEU A 52 -3.03 2.12 9.95
C LEU A 52 -3.08 1.60 11.39
N ALA A 53 -1.94 1.46 12.04
CA ALA A 53 -1.85 1.05 13.44
C ALA A 53 -2.55 2.06 14.37
N ALA A 54 -2.32 3.36 14.17
CA ALA A 54 -2.99 4.43 14.93
C ALA A 54 -4.52 4.43 14.70
N ALA A 55 -4.98 4.07 13.50
CA ALA A 55 -6.39 3.85 13.20
C ALA A 55 -6.93 2.51 13.74
N GLY A 56 -6.12 1.68 14.40
CA GLY A 56 -6.51 0.36 14.87
C GLY A 56 -6.83 -0.63 13.75
N VAL A 57 -6.24 -0.45 12.57
CA VAL A 57 -6.26 -1.44 11.50
C VAL A 57 -5.26 -2.54 11.84
N GLY A 58 -5.66 -3.80 11.69
CA GLY A 58 -4.83 -4.93 12.08
C GLY A 58 -4.78 -5.18 13.58
N THR A 59 -5.67 -4.57 14.38
CA THR A 59 -5.80 -4.84 15.81
C THR A 59 -7.13 -5.52 16.14
N GLY A 60 -7.11 -6.41 17.14
CA GLY A 60 -8.28 -7.19 17.55
C GLY A 60 -8.68 -8.26 16.52
N GLN A 61 -9.97 -8.60 16.49
CA GLN A 61 -10.53 -9.66 15.61
C GLN A 61 -11.15 -9.10 14.31
N ARG A 62 -10.82 -7.86 13.92
CA ARG A 62 -11.43 -7.20 12.75
C ARG A 62 -10.69 -7.58 11.45
N PRO A 63 -11.35 -8.25 10.49
CA PRO A 63 -10.76 -8.55 9.19
C PRO A 63 -10.38 -7.28 8.43
N VAL A 64 -9.26 -7.32 7.74
CA VAL A 64 -8.78 -6.26 6.84
C VAL A 64 -8.85 -6.75 5.40
N VAL A 65 -9.42 -5.93 4.53
CA VAL A 65 -9.38 -6.12 3.08
C VAL A 65 -8.78 -4.88 2.46
N PHE A 66 -7.75 -5.07 1.64
CA PHE A 66 -7.14 -3.98 0.89
C PHE A 66 -7.73 -3.90 -0.51
N VAL A 67 -8.01 -2.68 -0.95
CA VAL A 67 -8.31 -2.37 -2.35
C VAL A 67 -7.25 -1.40 -2.83
N ALA A 68 -6.40 -1.85 -3.75
CA ALA A 68 -5.16 -1.16 -4.08
C ALA A 68 -5.04 -0.93 -5.59
N HIS A 69 -4.75 0.32 -5.97
CA HIS A 69 -4.58 0.73 -7.36
C HIS A 69 -3.12 1.12 -7.66
N SER A 70 -2.60 0.73 -8.82
CA SER A 70 -1.27 1.15 -9.31
C SER A 70 -0.17 0.89 -8.26
N MET A 71 0.65 1.89 -7.92
CA MET A 71 1.70 1.81 -6.90
C MET A 71 1.18 1.38 -5.53
N GLY A 72 -0.08 1.64 -5.21
CA GLY A 72 -0.68 1.25 -3.93
C GLY A 72 -0.66 -0.26 -3.71
N GLY A 73 -0.73 -1.06 -4.79
CA GLY A 73 -0.61 -2.52 -4.66
C GLY A 73 0.79 -2.99 -4.30
N LEU A 74 1.83 -2.28 -4.74
CA LEU A 74 3.21 -2.54 -4.31
C LEU A 74 3.40 -2.14 -2.84
N LEU A 75 2.84 -0.99 -2.44
CA LEU A 75 2.84 -0.53 -1.06
C LEU A 75 2.18 -1.57 -0.13
N VAL A 76 1.00 -2.11 -0.49
CA VAL A 76 0.33 -3.16 0.31
C VAL A 76 1.18 -4.43 0.41
N LYS A 77 1.81 -4.87 -0.68
CA LYS A 77 2.70 -6.05 -0.63
C LYS A 77 3.84 -5.86 0.35
N GLU A 78 4.51 -4.71 0.28
CA GLU A 78 5.64 -4.38 1.16
C GLU A 78 5.21 -4.26 2.63
N MET A 79 4.08 -3.62 2.91
CA MET A 79 3.52 -3.56 4.28
C MET A 79 3.27 -4.95 4.87
N LEU A 80 2.71 -5.87 4.06
CA LEU A 80 2.41 -7.22 4.52
C LEU A 80 3.68 -8.05 4.69
N ALA A 81 4.68 -7.90 3.82
CA ALA A 81 5.99 -8.53 4.00
C ALA A 81 6.62 -8.11 5.34
N ARG A 82 6.70 -6.81 5.63
CA ARG A 82 7.22 -6.32 6.91
C ARG A 82 6.41 -6.75 8.12
N SER A 83 5.09 -6.84 7.97
CA SER A 83 4.23 -7.36 9.03
C SER A 83 4.58 -8.82 9.37
N LEU A 84 4.82 -9.65 8.35
CA LEU A 84 5.24 -11.04 8.53
C LEU A 84 6.63 -11.14 9.18
N ASP A 85 7.58 -10.29 8.77
CA ASP A 85 8.91 -10.24 9.39
C ASP A 85 8.85 -9.84 10.88
N GLN A 86 7.91 -8.95 11.22
CA GLN A 86 7.67 -8.53 12.60
C GLN A 86 6.87 -9.54 13.43
N ALA A 87 6.27 -10.56 12.81
CA ALA A 87 5.43 -11.52 13.52
C ALA A 87 6.19 -12.29 14.61
N ALA A 88 7.45 -12.64 14.35
CA ALA A 88 8.29 -13.37 15.31
C ALA A 88 8.78 -12.49 16.47
N SER A 89 8.98 -11.19 16.24
CA SER A 89 9.51 -10.24 17.22
C SER A 89 8.43 -9.47 17.99
N GLY A 90 7.14 -9.66 17.64
CA GLY A 90 6.04 -8.91 18.25
C GLY A 90 6.08 -7.42 17.90
N GLY A 91 6.58 -7.08 16.71
CA GLY A 91 6.70 -5.70 16.27
C GLY A 91 5.35 -4.95 16.17
N PRO A 92 5.36 -3.62 16.08
CA PRO A 92 4.15 -2.78 16.14
C PRO A 92 3.14 -3.06 15.02
N HIS A 93 3.56 -3.71 13.94
CA HIS A 93 2.71 -4.06 12.81
C HIS A 93 2.55 -5.57 12.59
N ALA A 94 2.99 -6.41 13.54
CA ALA A 94 2.95 -7.86 13.45
C ALA A 94 1.55 -8.44 13.17
N ALA A 95 0.51 -7.74 13.61
CA ALA A 95 -0.87 -8.21 13.49
C ALA A 95 -1.55 -7.85 12.16
N LEU A 96 -0.92 -7.01 11.32
CA LEU A 96 -1.53 -6.55 10.06
C LEU A 96 -1.74 -7.70 9.05
N ALA A 97 -0.71 -8.52 8.81
CA ALA A 97 -0.80 -9.64 7.87
C ALA A 97 -1.78 -10.72 8.34
N PRO A 98 -1.75 -11.22 9.60
CA PRO A 98 -2.75 -12.16 10.10
C PRO A 98 -4.20 -11.63 10.06
N SER A 99 -4.40 -10.32 10.22
CA SER A 99 -5.72 -9.70 10.13
C SER A 99 -6.20 -9.51 8.69
N THR A 100 -5.32 -9.60 7.70
CA THR A 100 -5.64 -9.38 6.29
C THR A 100 -6.26 -10.63 5.67
N ARG A 101 -7.51 -10.53 5.24
CA ARG A 101 -8.27 -11.66 4.63
C ARG A 101 -8.34 -11.61 3.12
N GLY A 102 -8.02 -10.46 2.51
CA GLY A 102 -8.06 -10.33 1.07
C GLY A 102 -7.41 -9.04 0.58
N ILE A 103 -6.99 -9.07 -0.69
CA ILE A 103 -6.44 -7.93 -1.40
C ILE A 103 -7.02 -7.93 -2.81
N VAL A 104 -7.52 -6.78 -3.26
CA VAL A 104 -7.95 -6.56 -4.64
C VAL A 104 -6.95 -5.61 -5.30
N PHE A 105 -6.30 -6.06 -6.37
CA PHE A 105 -5.35 -5.27 -7.13
C PHE A 105 -5.97 -4.73 -8.43
N PHE A 106 -5.78 -3.43 -8.68
CA PHE A 106 -6.21 -2.76 -9.91
C PHE A 106 -5.03 -2.05 -10.58
N GLY A 107 -4.62 -2.52 -11.76
CA GLY A 107 -3.54 -1.87 -12.53
C GLY A 107 -2.18 -1.82 -11.80
N THR A 108 -1.93 -2.70 -10.83
CA THR A 108 -0.66 -2.74 -10.09
C THR A 108 0.44 -3.35 -10.96
N PRO A 109 1.59 -2.67 -11.15
CA PRO A 109 2.71 -3.19 -11.93
C PRO A 109 3.51 -4.21 -11.10
N HIS A 110 2.92 -5.38 -10.86
CA HIS A 110 3.48 -6.40 -9.96
C HIS A 110 4.89 -6.87 -10.29
N PHE A 111 5.28 -6.79 -11.57
CA PHE A 111 6.59 -7.20 -12.08
C PHE A 111 7.37 -6.01 -12.68
N GLY A 112 6.99 -4.79 -12.31
CA GLY A 112 7.44 -3.58 -12.99
C GLY A 112 6.67 -3.33 -14.30
N ASN A 113 6.90 -2.16 -14.87
CA ASN A 113 6.32 -1.68 -16.12
C ASN A 113 7.31 -1.88 -17.27
N ALA A 114 6.86 -2.47 -18.38
CA ALA A 114 7.70 -2.70 -19.57
C ALA A 114 8.39 -1.41 -20.10
N ILE A 115 7.78 -0.25 -19.86
CA ILE A 115 8.33 1.06 -20.22
C ILE A 115 9.54 1.45 -19.33
N ALA A 116 9.54 1.11 -18.05
CA ALA A 116 10.74 1.26 -17.20
C ALA A 116 11.84 0.28 -17.63
N ALA A 117 11.46 -0.91 -18.11
CA ALA A 117 12.37 -1.89 -18.71
C ALA A 117 12.92 -1.45 -20.09
N MET A 118 12.38 -0.42 -20.74
CA MET A 118 12.96 0.17 -21.96
C MET A 118 13.98 1.27 -21.62
N GLY A 119 13.70 2.06 -20.57
CA GLY A 119 14.57 3.16 -20.13
C GLY A 119 15.95 2.72 -19.63
N TRP A 120 16.11 1.50 -19.11
CA TRP A 120 17.43 0.97 -18.72
C TRP A 120 18.26 0.49 -19.92
N LYS A 121 17.61 -0.02 -20.98
CA LYS A 121 18.29 -0.50 -22.21
C LYS A 121 18.89 0.65 -23.03
N LEU A 122 18.23 1.81 -23.05
CA LEU A 122 18.76 3.02 -23.72
C LEU A 122 19.88 3.72 -22.94
N ARG A 123 20.18 3.27 -21.71
CA ARG A 123 21.25 3.83 -20.88
C ARG A 123 22.61 3.15 -21.06
N HIS A 124 22.65 2.10 -21.88
CA HIS A 124 23.85 1.29 -22.17
C HIS A 124 24.13 1.21 -23.68
N VAL A 125 23.72 2.24 -24.43
CA VAL A 125 24.08 2.45 -25.84
C VAL A 125 24.77 3.80 -25.96
#